data_AF-A0A7C4XYZ1-F1
#
_entry.id   AF-A0A7C4XYZ1-F1
#
_cell.length_a   1.000
_cell.length_b   1.000
_cell.length_c   1.000
_cell.angle_alpha   90.00
_cell.angle_beta   90.00
_cell.angle_gamma   90.00
#
_symmetry.space_group_name_H-M   'P 1'
#
loop_
_entity.id
_entity.type
_entity.pdbx_description
1 polymer ?
#
loop_
_entity_poly.entity_id
_entity_poly.type
_entity_poly.pdbx_seq_one_letter_code
_entity_poly.pdbx_strand_id
1 'polypeptide(L)'
;HGSAPDIAGQDIANPSGLLLGAVQMLVYIGQHDVAQKIHNAWLRTIEDGIHTRDIFREGKSKVQVGTRLFTKAVIERLGELPQQLPAVAYTMEGEKKITISIPVPKISKKELVGVDVFLHWNKEDRNPDVLGNQIRNYKAGHFSLNMITNRGVKVYPGGIPETFCTDHWRCRFVADVPGKYTEVLELCEQLSQEGFDIIKTENLYNFDGKAGYSLGQGQ
;
A
#
# COMPACT_ATOMS: atom_id res chain seq x y z
N HIS A 1 -10.53 -14.85 -10.42
CA HIS A 1 -9.86 -13.68 -11.05
C HIS A 1 -8.49 -13.50 -10.41
N GLY A 2 -7.67 -12.55 -10.87
CA GLY A 2 -6.21 -12.67 -10.78
C GLY A 2 -5.69 -13.41 -12.01
N SER A 3 -4.43 -13.85 -12.01
CA SER A 3 -3.86 -14.55 -13.17
C SER A 3 -4.46 -15.94 -13.41
N ALA A 4 -5.04 -16.58 -12.38
CA ALA A 4 -5.66 -17.91 -12.43
C ALA A 4 -4.80 -18.94 -13.24
N PRO A 5 -3.55 -19.18 -12.80
CA PRO A 5 -2.57 -19.95 -13.57
C PRO A 5 -2.99 -21.40 -13.81
N ASP A 6 -3.82 -21.96 -12.93
CA ASP A 6 -4.37 -23.31 -12.99
C ASP A 6 -5.30 -23.54 -14.19
N ILE A 7 -5.85 -22.48 -14.79
CA ILE A 7 -6.75 -22.54 -15.96
C ILE A 7 -6.22 -21.81 -17.19
N ALA A 8 -4.98 -21.29 -17.13
CA ALA A 8 -4.37 -20.57 -18.24
C ALA A 8 -4.22 -21.47 -19.48
N GLY A 9 -4.60 -20.94 -20.66
CA GLY A 9 -4.51 -21.67 -21.93
C GLY A 9 -5.58 -22.74 -22.16
N GLN A 10 -6.47 -23.01 -21.20
CA GLN A 10 -7.43 -24.11 -21.27
C GLN A 10 -8.79 -23.75 -21.89
N ASP A 11 -9.01 -22.48 -22.26
CA ASP A 11 -10.28 -22.01 -22.85
C ASP A 11 -11.51 -22.21 -21.94
N ILE A 12 -11.32 -22.22 -20.62
CA ILE A 12 -12.40 -22.42 -19.62
C ILE A 12 -12.63 -21.21 -18.72
N ALA A 13 -11.83 -20.15 -18.89
CA ALA A 13 -11.97 -18.94 -18.09
C ALA A 13 -13.22 -18.16 -18.51
N ASN A 14 -13.89 -17.56 -17.54
CA ASN A 14 -14.97 -16.61 -17.82
C ASN A 14 -14.40 -15.22 -18.11
N PRO A 15 -14.59 -14.67 -19.33
CA PRO A 15 -14.04 -13.36 -19.68
C PRO A 15 -14.88 -12.19 -19.14
N SER A 16 -16.03 -12.45 -18.50
CA SER A 16 -17.01 -11.43 -18.13
C SER A 16 -16.45 -10.33 -17.23
N GLY A 17 -15.57 -10.67 -16.27
CA GLY A 17 -14.99 -9.66 -15.37
C GLY A 17 -14.17 -8.59 -16.11
N LEU A 18 -13.33 -9.01 -17.06
CA LEU A 18 -12.54 -8.09 -17.87
C LEU A 18 -13.42 -7.32 -18.87
N LEU A 19 -14.41 -8.00 -19.46
CA LEU A 19 -15.37 -7.38 -20.38
C LEU A 19 -16.18 -6.28 -19.69
N LEU A 20 -16.72 -6.52 -18.50
CA LEU A 20 -17.48 -5.52 -17.75
C LEU A 20 -16.58 -4.38 -17.21
N GLY A 21 -15.32 -4.66 -16.92
CA GLY A 21 -14.32 -3.61 -16.67
C GLY A 21 -14.10 -2.71 -17.90
N ALA A 22 -14.05 -3.29 -19.11
CA ALA A 22 -13.98 -2.52 -20.35
C ALA A 22 -15.26 -1.72 -20.62
N VAL A 23 -16.44 -2.26 -20.29
CA VAL A 23 -17.71 -1.51 -20.33
C VAL A 23 -17.65 -0.29 -19.41
N GLN A 24 -17.18 -0.44 -18.17
CA GLN A 24 -17.00 0.69 -17.25
C GLN A 24 -16.01 1.74 -17.80
N MET A 25 -14.91 1.29 -18.40
CA MET A 25 -13.95 2.18 -19.07
C MET A 25 -14.62 2.96 -20.20
N LEU A 26 -15.42 2.30 -21.05
CA LEU A 26 -16.15 2.95 -22.15
C LEU A 26 -17.12 4.03 -21.64
N VAL A 27 -17.85 3.74 -20.55
CA VAL A 27 -18.70 4.74 -19.88
C VAL A 27 -17.84 5.93 -19.41
N TYR A 28 -16.71 5.66 -18.77
CA TYR A 28 -15.83 6.71 -18.26
C TYR A 28 -15.27 7.64 -19.35
N ILE A 29 -14.94 7.11 -20.54
CA ILE A 29 -14.41 7.90 -21.67
C ILE A 29 -15.51 8.47 -22.58
N GLY A 30 -16.77 8.45 -22.14
CA GLY A 30 -17.88 9.04 -22.88
C GLY A 30 -18.47 8.18 -24.00
N GLN A 31 -18.03 6.92 -24.15
CA GLN A 31 -18.48 5.98 -25.19
C GLN A 31 -19.71 5.17 -24.73
N HIS A 32 -20.74 5.88 -24.25
CA HIS A 32 -21.93 5.31 -23.63
C HIS A 32 -22.70 4.34 -24.55
N ASP A 33 -22.91 4.70 -25.81
CA ASP A 33 -23.62 3.86 -26.79
C ASP A 33 -22.91 2.53 -27.04
N VAL A 34 -21.57 2.57 -27.11
CA VAL A 34 -20.74 1.38 -27.29
C VAL A 34 -20.78 0.50 -26.05
N ALA A 35 -20.64 1.10 -24.86
CA ALA A 35 -20.75 0.41 -23.58
C ALA A 35 -22.12 -0.29 -23.43
N GLN A 36 -23.19 0.42 -23.78
CA GLN A 36 -24.57 -0.07 -23.71
C GLN A 36 -24.78 -1.26 -24.64
N LYS A 37 -24.28 -1.16 -25.89
CA LYS A 37 -24.38 -2.24 -26.87
C LYS A 37 -23.68 -3.51 -26.42
N ILE A 38 -22.47 -3.39 -25.86
CA ILE A 38 -21.69 -4.54 -25.37
C ILE A 38 -22.33 -5.16 -24.14
N HIS A 39 -22.74 -4.34 -23.16
CA HIS A 39 -23.29 -4.83 -21.91
C HIS A 39 -24.64 -5.53 -22.13
N ASN A 40 -25.53 -4.97 -22.95
CA ASN A 40 -26.80 -5.63 -23.27
C ASN A 40 -26.61 -6.93 -24.05
N ALA A 41 -25.64 -7.00 -24.96
CA ALA A 41 -25.29 -8.25 -25.64
C ALA A 41 -24.81 -9.33 -24.66
N TRP A 42 -23.97 -8.96 -23.68
CA TRP A 42 -23.54 -9.85 -22.61
C TRP A 42 -24.72 -10.33 -21.74
N LEU A 43 -25.61 -9.41 -21.32
CA LEU A 43 -26.82 -9.77 -20.57
C LEU A 43 -27.70 -10.74 -21.36
N ARG A 44 -27.88 -10.48 -22.66
CA ARG A 44 -28.62 -11.37 -23.57
C ARG A 44 -27.98 -12.76 -23.68
N THR A 45 -26.65 -12.86 -23.72
CA THR A 45 -25.94 -14.15 -23.72
C THR A 45 -26.20 -14.96 -22.44
N ILE A 46 -26.16 -14.30 -21.28
CA ILE A 46 -26.46 -14.92 -19.98
C ILE A 46 -27.93 -15.36 -19.91
N GLU A 47 -28.85 -14.49 -20.34
CA GLU A 47 -30.28 -14.80 -20.38
C GLU A 47 -30.61 -15.99 -21.29
N ASP A 48 -29.92 -16.12 -22.42
CA ASP A 48 -30.07 -17.25 -23.32
C ASP A 48 -29.53 -18.56 -22.74
N GLY A 49 -28.88 -18.52 -21.56
CA GLY A 49 -28.37 -19.67 -20.84
C GLY A 49 -27.06 -20.20 -21.40
N ILE A 50 -26.30 -19.37 -22.11
CA ILE A 50 -24.96 -19.69 -22.62
C ILE A 50 -23.95 -19.28 -21.55
N HIS A 51 -23.44 -20.25 -20.80
CA HIS A 51 -22.66 -19.98 -19.60
C HIS A 51 -21.28 -20.61 -19.64
N THR A 52 -20.29 -19.91 -19.11
CA THR A 52 -18.98 -20.47 -18.78
C THR A 52 -19.08 -21.38 -17.55
N ARG A 53 -18.09 -22.25 -17.35
CA ARG A 53 -18.07 -23.30 -16.31
C ARG A 53 -18.41 -22.80 -14.90
N ASP A 54 -18.00 -21.60 -14.55
CA ASP A 54 -18.23 -20.97 -13.23
C ASP A 54 -19.66 -20.47 -13.02
N ILE A 55 -20.40 -20.18 -14.09
CA ILE A 55 -21.80 -19.72 -14.05
C ILE A 55 -22.77 -20.87 -14.35
N PHE A 56 -22.33 -21.87 -15.10
CA PHE A 56 -23.18 -22.99 -15.54
C PHE A 56 -23.82 -23.73 -14.36
N ARG A 57 -25.13 -23.95 -14.48
CA ARG A 57 -25.96 -24.68 -13.52
C ARG A 57 -26.96 -25.55 -14.27
N GLU A 58 -26.98 -26.84 -13.94
CA GLU A 58 -27.95 -27.78 -14.49
C GLU A 58 -29.39 -27.33 -14.20
N GLY A 59 -30.29 -27.53 -15.17
CA GLY A 59 -31.69 -27.10 -15.09
C GLY A 59 -31.92 -25.58 -15.24
N LYS A 60 -30.89 -24.73 -15.17
CA LYS A 60 -30.98 -23.28 -15.38
C LYS A 60 -30.24 -22.79 -16.64
N SER A 61 -29.15 -23.45 -16.98
CA SER A 61 -28.32 -23.11 -18.15
C SER A 61 -28.70 -23.99 -19.32
N LYS A 62 -28.65 -23.46 -20.55
CA LYS A 62 -28.91 -24.23 -21.76
C LYS A 62 -27.65 -24.93 -22.27
N VAL A 63 -26.50 -24.26 -22.19
CA VAL A 63 -25.23 -24.80 -22.70
C VAL A 63 -24.04 -24.29 -21.89
N GLN A 64 -23.09 -25.18 -21.62
CA GLN A 64 -21.78 -24.84 -21.07
C GLN A 64 -20.80 -24.58 -22.22
N VAL A 65 -20.10 -23.44 -22.20
CA VAL A 65 -19.13 -23.06 -23.24
C VAL A 65 -17.79 -22.62 -22.64
N GLY A 66 -16.74 -22.71 -23.46
CA GLY A 66 -15.42 -22.15 -23.17
C GLY A 66 -15.32 -20.64 -23.44
N THR A 67 -14.17 -20.03 -23.15
CA THR A 67 -13.91 -18.59 -23.29
C THR A 67 -14.18 -18.08 -24.71
N ARG A 68 -13.66 -18.77 -25.73
CA ARG A 68 -13.83 -18.38 -27.15
C ARG A 68 -15.28 -18.43 -27.61
N LEU A 69 -15.98 -19.51 -27.29
CA LEU A 69 -17.38 -19.69 -27.69
C LEU A 69 -18.30 -18.74 -26.92
N PHE A 70 -18.04 -18.48 -25.65
CA PHE A 70 -18.74 -17.43 -24.90
C PHE A 70 -18.55 -16.07 -25.56
N THR A 71 -17.31 -15.72 -25.93
CA THR A 71 -17.00 -14.46 -26.62
C THR A 71 -17.74 -14.35 -27.95
N LYS A 72 -17.73 -15.42 -28.77
CA LYS A 72 -18.48 -15.46 -30.03
C LYS A 72 -19.99 -15.27 -29.81
N ALA A 73 -20.55 -15.91 -28.79
CA ALA A 73 -21.97 -15.78 -28.46
C ALA A 73 -22.35 -14.36 -28.03
N VAL A 74 -21.46 -13.64 -27.33
CA VAL A 74 -21.63 -12.22 -27.00
C VAL A 74 -21.58 -11.37 -28.28
N ILE A 75 -20.62 -11.61 -29.17
CA ILE A 75 -20.49 -10.87 -30.44
C ILE A 75 -21.74 -11.02 -31.32
N GLU A 76 -22.29 -12.24 -31.42
CA GLU A 76 -23.49 -12.52 -32.21
C GLU A 76 -24.74 -11.76 -31.75
N ARG A 77 -24.78 -11.38 -30.46
CA ARG A 77 -25.91 -10.66 -29.84
C ARG A 77 -25.70 -9.14 -29.79
N LEU A 78 -24.67 -8.62 -30.43
CA LEU A 78 -24.41 -7.18 -30.46
C LEU A 78 -25.57 -6.41 -31.12
N GLY A 79 -26.26 -5.60 -30.31
CA GLY A 79 -27.45 -4.84 -30.73
C GLY A 79 -28.77 -5.46 -30.29
N GLU A 80 -28.74 -6.65 -29.70
CA GLU A 80 -29.90 -7.23 -29.01
C GLU A 80 -30.02 -6.67 -27.59
N LEU A 81 -31.24 -6.68 -27.07
CA LEU A 81 -31.55 -6.38 -25.68
C LEU A 81 -31.99 -7.65 -24.95
N PRO A 82 -31.64 -7.81 -23.66
CA PRO A 82 -32.25 -8.85 -22.85
C PRO A 82 -33.77 -8.66 -22.77
N GLN A 83 -34.50 -9.75 -22.67
CA GLN A 83 -35.97 -9.80 -22.64
C GLN A 83 -36.52 -10.05 -21.22
N GLN A 84 -35.77 -10.75 -20.38
CA GLN A 84 -36.09 -11.10 -18.99
C GLN A 84 -35.21 -10.33 -18.01
N LEU A 85 -33.91 -10.21 -18.29
CA LEU A 85 -33.01 -9.36 -17.51
C LEU A 85 -33.26 -7.88 -17.84
N PRO A 86 -33.10 -6.96 -16.88
CA PRO A 86 -33.26 -5.54 -17.14
C PRO A 86 -32.16 -5.06 -18.09
N ALA A 87 -32.57 -4.47 -19.22
CA ALA A 87 -31.63 -3.81 -20.13
C ALA A 87 -30.97 -2.61 -19.46
N VAL A 88 -29.69 -2.40 -19.76
CA VAL A 88 -28.94 -1.24 -19.27
C VAL A 88 -29.03 -0.09 -20.25
N ALA A 89 -29.10 1.12 -19.71
CA ALA A 89 -28.93 2.36 -20.46
C ALA A 89 -27.88 3.23 -19.79
N TYR A 90 -26.90 3.69 -20.56
CA TYR A 90 -25.87 4.60 -20.08
C TYR A 90 -26.15 5.99 -20.65
N THR A 91 -26.46 6.96 -19.78
CA THR A 91 -26.73 8.34 -20.19
C THR A 91 -25.49 9.22 -20.02
N MET A 92 -25.39 10.27 -20.84
CA MET A 92 -24.39 11.34 -20.66
C MET A 92 -24.72 12.27 -19.46
N GLU A 93 -25.85 12.07 -18.79
CA GLU A 93 -26.29 12.91 -17.69
C GLU A 93 -25.38 12.70 -16.47
N GLY A 94 -24.41 13.59 -16.31
CA GLY A 94 -23.50 13.56 -15.16
C GLY A 94 -22.03 13.68 -15.49
N GLU A 95 -21.64 14.09 -16.72
CA GLU A 95 -20.28 14.58 -17.02
C GLU A 95 -19.95 15.83 -16.19
N LYS A 96 -19.80 15.66 -14.87
CA LYS A 96 -19.18 16.64 -14.00
C LYS A 96 -17.72 16.66 -14.42
N LYS A 97 -17.36 17.61 -15.28
CA LYS A 97 -15.95 17.96 -15.53
C LYS A 97 -15.27 18.04 -14.18
N ILE A 98 -14.27 17.18 -13.97
CA ILE A 98 -13.53 17.14 -12.71
C ILE A 98 -12.71 18.43 -12.66
N THR A 99 -13.28 19.47 -12.05
CA THR A 99 -12.56 20.71 -11.78
C THR A 99 -11.72 20.49 -10.54
N ILE A 100 -10.44 20.18 -10.72
CA ILE A 100 -9.51 20.02 -9.61
C ILE A 100 -8.96 21.40 -9.26
N SER A 101 -9.30 21.90 -8.08
CA SER A 101 -8.59 23.02 -7.46
C SER A 101 -7.49 22.45 -6.58
N ILE A 102 -6.25 22.47 -7.06
CA ILE A 102 -5.10 22.03 -6.26
C ILE A 102 -4.71 23.21 -5.35
N PRO A 103 -4.82 23.09 -4.02
CA PRO A 103 -4.35 24.14 -3.12
C PRO A 103 -2.84 24.30 -3.27
N VAL A 104 -2.36 25.55 -3.26
CA VAL A 104 -0.92 25.82 -3.25
C VAL A 104 -0.34 25.26 -1.95
N PRO A 105 0.71 24.41 -2.00
CA PRO A 105 1.32 23.87 -0.80
C PRO A 105 1.83 25.00 0.12
N LYS A 106 1.48 24.94 1.41
CA LYS A 106 2.06 25.85 2.40
C LYS A 106 3.49 25.43 2.67
N ILE A 107 4.44 26.37 2.53
CA ILE A 107 5.82 26.16 2.94
C ILE A 107 5.85 26.19 4.48
N SER A 108 6.22 25.06 5.10
CA SER A 108 6.40 24.96 6.55
C SER A 108 7.87 25.16 6.93
N LYS A 109 8.10 25.77 8.10
CA LYS A 109 9.42 25.81 8.73
C LYS A 109 9.78 24.39 9.18
N LYS A 110 10.83 23.82 8.57
CA LYS A 110 11.32 22.47 8.85
C LYS A 110 12.57 22.52 9.72
N GLU A 111 12.53 21.90 10.90
CA GLU A 111 13.61 21.91 11.89
C GLU A 111 14.00 20.48 12.26
N LEU A 112 15.28 20.14 12.16
CA LEU A 112 15.80 18.82 12.52
C LEU A 112 15.97 18.75 14.05
N VAL A 113 15.19 17.92 14.73
CA VAL A 113 15.15 17.84 16.20
C VAL A 113 15.61 16.48 16.73
N GLY A 114 15.92 15.54 15.86
CA GLY A 114 16.39 14.22 16.25
C GLY A 114 16.78 13.35 15.06
N VAL A 115 17.32 12.18 15.34
CA VAL A 115 17.51 11.09 14.38
C VAL A 115 17.29 9.76 15.08
N ASP A 116 16.50 8.89 14.45
CA ASP A 116 16.45 7.47 14.81
C ASP A 116 17.53 6.74 14.01
N VAL A 117 18.49 6.14 14.71
CA VAL A 117 19.53 5.28 14.13
C VAL A 117 19.13 3.82 14.37
N PHE A 118 18.95 3.08 13.29
CA PHE A 118 18.60 1.66 13.35
C PHE A 118 19.84 0.80 13.24
N LEU A 119 20.02 -0.12 14.19
CA LEU A 119 21.22 -0.93 14.29
C LEU A 119 20.89 -2.42 14.16
N HIS A 120 21.78 -3.16 13.50
CA HIS A 120 21.93 -4.60 13.72
C HIS A 120 22.91 -4.80 14.87
N TRP A 121 22.46 -5.43 15.95
CA TRP A 121 23.31 -5.72 17.10
C TRP A 121 22.87 -7.01 17.79
N ASN A 122 23.75 -8.00 17.80
CA ASN A 122 23.49 -9.35 18.30
C ASN A 122 24.56 -9.82 19.30
N LYS A 123 25.03 -8.93 20.16
CA LYS A 123 26.02 -9.21 21.21
C LYS A 123 25.33 -9.28 22.58
N GLU A 124 26.05 -9.77 23.60
CA GLU A 124 25.68 -9.67 25.03
C GLU A 124 24.22 -10.05 25.32
N ASP A 125 23.77 -11.19 24.79
CA ASP A 125 22.41 -11.73 24.91
C ASP A 125 21.29 -10.74 24.56
N ARG A 126 21.58 -9.78 23.68
CA ARG A 126 20.64 -8.71 23.28
C ARG A 126 20.16 -7.91 24.48
N ASN A 127 21.04 -7.64 25.45
CA ASN A 127 20.69 -6.84 26.61
C ASN A 127 20.59 -5.35 26.22
N PRO A 128 19.40 -4.71 26.35
CA PRO A 128 19.20 -3.31 25.98
C PRO A 128 19.99 -2.32 26.84
N ASP A 129 20.27 -2.65 28.10
CA ASP A 129 21.05 -1.80 28.99
C ASP A 129 22.53 -1.79 28.60
N VAL A 130 23.06 -2.93 28.13
CA VAL A 130 24.43 -3.00 27.63
C VAL A 130 24.58 -2.15 26.37
N LEU A 131 23.68 -2.33 25.40
CA LEU A 131 23.66 -1.52 24.18
C LEU A 131 23.46 -0.02 24.51
N GLY A 132 22.50 0.31 25.36
CA GLY A 132 22.22 1.69 25.76
C GLY A 132 23.39 2.37 26.48
N ASN A 133 24.08 1.65 27.38
CA ASN A 133 25.23 2.17 28.10
C ASN A 133 26.47 2.37 27.22
N GLN A 134 26.60 1.62 26.11
CA GLN A 134 27.61 1.87 25.09
C GLN A 134 27.23 3.10 24.24
N ILE A 135 26.00 3.10 23.69
CA ILE A 135 25.55 4.12 22.74
C ILE A 135 25.43 5.52 23.38
N ARG A 136 25.02 5.60 24.65
CA ARG A 136 24.83 6.91 25.34
C ARG A 136 26.09 7.77 25.41
N ASN A 137 27.28 7.16 25.23
CA ASN A 137 28.55 7.87 25.30
C ASN A 137 28.85 8.62 23.99
N TYR A 138 28.18 8.28 22.89
CA TYR A 138 28.32 8.96 21.61
C TYR A 138 27.39 10.16 21.55
N LYS A 139 27.97 11.31 21.23
CA LYS A 139 27.27 12.58 21.03
C LYS A 139 27.83 13.25 19.79
N ALA A 140 26.96 13.87 19.01
CA ALA A 140 27.35 14.69 17.88
C ALA A 140 26.59 16.01 17.94
N GLY A 141 27.34 17.09 18.17
CA GLY A 141 26.77 18.41 18.40
C GLY A 141 25.67 18.39 19.47
N HIS A 142 24.45 18.70 19.05
CA HIS A 142 23.28 18.77 19.94
C HIS A 142 22.59 17.42 20.18
N PHE A 143 22.94 16.36 19.45
CA PHE A 143 22.26 15.07 19.52
C PHE A 143 22.79 14.21 20.67
N SER A 144 21.86 13.72 21.50
CA SER A 144 22.14 12.75 22.55
C SER A 144 21.09 11.63 22.60
N LEU A 145 21.50 10.45 23.04
CA LEU A 145 20.61 9.29 23.12
C LEU A 145 19.49 9.57 24.13
N ASN A 146 18.25 9.51 23.65
CA ASN A 146 17.05 9.65 24.46
C ASN A 146 16.50 8.30 24.91
N MET A 147 16.40 7.34 23.98
CA MET A 147 15.87 6.02 24.26
C MET A 147 16.29 5.00 23.20
N ILE A 148 16.15 3.71 23.53
CA ILE A 148 16.19 2.61 22.58
C ILE A 148 14.86 1.87 22.63
N THR A 149 14.33 1.53 21.46
CA THR A 149 13.22 0.58 21.34
C THR A 149 13.62 -0.66 20.56
N ASN A 150 12.99 -1.78 20.90
CA ASN A 150 13.03 -3.01 20.12
C ASN A 150 11.59 -3.34 19.69
N ARG A 151 11.36 -3.55 18.38
CA ARG A 151 10.01 -3.79 17.82
C ARG A 151 8.94 -2.76 18.25
N GLY A 152 9.35 -1.51 18.48
CA GLY A 152 8.47 -0.40 18.86
C GLY A 152 8.25 -0.20 20.37
N VAL A 153 8.72 -1.13 21.22
CA VAL A 153 8.61 -1.05 22.68
C VAL A 153 9.87 -0.43 23.29
N LYS A 154 9.73 0.52 24.21
CA LYS A 154 10.88 1.10 24.93
C LYS A 154 11.55 0.06 25.81
N VAL A 155 12.84 -0.13 25.59
CA VAL A 155 13.67 -1.10 26.32
C VAL A 155 14.85 -0.43 27.02
N TYR A 156 15.18 0.82 26.66
CA TYR A 156 16.18 1.63 27.33
C TYR A 156 15.80 3.12 27.33
N PRO A 157 16.05 3.87 28.41
CA PRO A 157 16.35 3.36 29.75
C PRO A 157 15.09 2.75 30.41
N GLY A 158 15.29 1.84 31.35
CA GLY A 158 14.19 1.30 32.19
C GLY A 158 13.16 0.50 31.41
N GLY A 159 13.62 -0.43 30.56
CA GLY A 159 12.75 -1.38 29.87
C GLY A 159 12.09 -2.39 30.80
N ILE A 160 11.05 -3.06 30.32
CA ILE A 160 10.41 -4.18 31.00
C ILE A 160 11.27 -5.44 30.76
N PRO A 161 11.82 -6.13 31.79
CA PRO A 161 12.74 -7.26 31.63
C PRO A 161 12.19 -8.42 30.79
N GLU A 162 10.87 -8.62 30.79
CA GLU A 162 10.18 -9.66 30.04
C GLU A 162 10.05 -9.35 28.54
N THR A 163 10.50 -8.17 28.09
CA THR A 163 10.42 -7.78 26.68
C THR A 163 11.40 -8.59 25.84
N PHE A 164 10.87 -9.47 24.99
CA PHE A 164 11.68 -10.19 24.01
C PHE A 164 12.31 -9.23 22.98
N CYS A 165 13.64 -9.19 22.95
CA CYS A 165 14.41 -8.35 22.03
C CYS A 165 14.96 -9.13 20.82
N THR A 166 14.78 -8.55 19.64
CA THR A 166 15.44 -8.97 18.39
C THR A 166 16.79 -8.28 18.23
N ASP A 167 17.56 -8.66 17.23
CA ASP A 167 18.83 -8.01 16.86
C ASP A 167 18.66 -6.69 16.10
N HIS A 168 17.42 -6.22 15.90
CA HIS A 168 17.10 -4.96 15.24
C HIS A 168 16.63 -3.89 16.25
N TRP A 169 17.41 -2.82 16.37
CA TRP A 169 17.24 -1.80 17.40
C TRP A 169 16.95 -0.44 16.77
N ARG A 170 16.12 0.38 17.43
CA ARG A 170 15.98 1.80 17.08
C ARG A 170 16.49 2.65 18.23
N CYS A 171 17.59 3.35 17.99
CA CYS A 171 18.21 4.27 18.95
C CYS A 171 17.79 5.69 18.59
N ARG A 172 16.97 6.32 19.43
CA ARG A 172 16.51 7.69 19.21
C ARG A 172 17.48 8.68 19.83
N PHE A 173 18.09 9.50 18.99
CA PHE A 173 18.85 10.67 19.41
C PHE A 173 17.98 11.92 19.23
N VAL A 174 17.96 12.78 20.24
CA VAL A 174 17.23 14.05 20.21
C VAL A 174 18.20 15.20 20.41
N ALA A 175 17.85 16.35 19.86
CA ALA A 175 18.58 17.60 20.02
C ALA A 175 17.75 18.62 20.80
N ASP A 176 18.35 19.25 21.81
CA ASP A 176 17.69 20.27 22.63
C ASP A 176 17.38 21.55 21.83
N VAL A 177 18.16 21.79 20.77
CA VAL A 177 17.97 22.85 19.78
C VAL A 177 18.04 22.24 18.38
N PRO A 178 17.39 22.85 17.36
CA PRO A 178 17.45 22.33 16.01
C PRO A 178 18.89 22.10 15.53
N GLY A 179 19.21 20.84 15.23
CA GLY A 179 20.52 20.41 14.76
C GLY A 179 20.70 20.57 13.26
N LYS A 180 21.90 20.30 12.78
CA LYS A 180 22.28 20.24 11.36
C LYS A 180 22.45 18.80 10.93
N TYR A 181 22.21 18.54 9.65
CA TYR A 181 22.41 17.20 9.09
C TYR A 181 23.88 16.74 9.15
N THR A 182 24.84 17.67 9.18
CA THR A 182 26.26 17.33 9.38
C THR A 182 26.52 16.64 10.74
N GLU A 183 25.80 17.05 11.80
CA GLU A 183 25.92 16.41 13.11
C GLU A 183 25.34 14.97 13.09
N VAL A 184 24.33 14.70 12.26
CA VAL A 184 23.83 13.34 12.04
C VAL A 184 24.87 12.46 11.35
N LEU A 185 25.58 13.01 10.37
CA LEU A 185 26.67 12.30 9.68
C LEU A 185 27.82 12.00 10.64
N GLU A 186 28.22 12.97 11.46
CA GLU A 186 29.23 12.78 12.52
C GLU A 186 28.83 11.68 13.51
N LEU A 187 27.56 11.64 13.93
CA LEU A 187 27.06 10.58 14.81
C LEU A 187 27.16 9.20 14.15
N CYS A 188 26.72 9.09 12.89
CA CYS A 188 26.77 7.83 12.16
C CYS A 188 28.22 7.37 11.96
N GLU A 189 29.13 8.30 11.64
CA GLU A 189 30.55 8.02 11.50
C GLU A 189 31.15 7.47 12.81
N GLN A 190 30.90 8.12 13.94
CA GLN A 190 31.37 7.64 15.25
C GLN A 190 30.87 6.22 15.57
N LEU A 191 29.58 5.97 15.36
CA LEU A 191 28.98 4.66 15.62
C LEU A 191 29.56 3.58 14.68
N SER A 192 29.72 3.88 13.40
CA SER A 192 30.31 2.94 12.43
C SER A 192 31.78 2.67 12.70
N GLN A 193 32.56 3.66 13.15
CA GLN A 193 33.97 3.47 13.52
C GLN A 193 34.14 2.53 14.74
N GLU A 194 33.19 2.52 15.67
CA GLU A 194 33.15 1.54 16.78
C GLU A 194 32.65 0.15 16.33
N GLY A 195 32.22 0.01 15.09
CA GLY A 195 31.69 -1.24 14.54
C GLY A 195 30.24 -1.52 14.92
N PHE A 196 29.42 -0.49 15.19
CA PHE A 196 27.97 -0.63 15.15
C PHE A 196 27.49 -0.66 13.70
N ASP A 197 26.75 -1.73 13.34
CA ASP A 197 26.19 -1.90 12.00
C ASP A 197 24.90 -1.08 11.86
N ILE A 198 24.98 0.04 11.15
CA ILE A 198 23.84 0.93 10.89
C ILE A 198 23.07 0.41 9.67
N ILE A 199 21.83 0.00 9.89
CA ILE A 199 20.93 -0.50 8.84
C ILE A 199 20.25 0.67 8.12
N LYS A 200 19.82 1.68 8.88
CA LYS A 200 18.95 2.75 8.43
C LYS A 200 18.99 3.94 9.38
N THR A 201 18.72 5.14 8.87
CA THR A 201 18.42 6.32 9.68
C THR A 201 17.08 6.94 9.29
N GLU A 202 16.42 7.59 10.24
CA GLU A 202 15.22 8.40 10.02
C GLU A 202 15.37 9.73 10.75
N ASN A 203 15.40 10.83 10.01
CA ASN A 203 15.53 12.16 10.59
C ASN A 203 14.19 12.60 11.21
N LEU A 204 14.25 13.09 12.44
CA LEU A 204 13.08 13.58 13.17
C LEU A 204 12.96 15.09 12.97
N TYR A 205 11.89 15.51 12.32
CA TYR A 205 11.63 16.92 12.03
C TYR A 205 10.42 17.45 12.78
N ASN A 206 10.50 18.71 13.19
CA ASN A 206 9.33 19.52 13.47
C ASN A 206 8.96 20.33 12.22
N PHE A 207 7.66 20.44 11.95
CA PHE A 207 7.09 21.29 10.92
C PHE A 207 6.20 22.33 11.60
N ASP A 208 6.57 23.61 11.51
CA ASP A 208 5.89 24.71 12.20
C ASP A 208 5.71 24.44 13.71
N GLY A 209 6.76 23.91 14.35
CA GLY A 209 6.78 23.56 15.78
C GLY A 209 6.05 22.27 16.15
N LYS A 210 5.44 21.55 15.19
CA LYS A 210 4.76 20.27 15.44
C LYS A 210 5.64 19.08 15.03
N ALA A 211 5.69 18.05 15.87
CA ALA A 211 6.42 16.83 15.56
C ALA A 211 5.87 16.14 14.30
N GLY A 212 6.75 15.88 13.34
CA GLY A 212 6.49 15.09 12.13
C GLY A 212 6.80 13.60 12.31
N TYR A 213 6.88 13.12 13.55
CA TYR A 213 7.23 11.75 13.91
C TYR A 213 6.42 11.30 15.12
N SER A 214 6.24 9.99 15.28
CA SER A 214 5.55 9.41 16.44
C SER A 214 6.50 9.24 17.62
N LEU A 215 5.96 9.41 18.83
CA LEU A 215 6.62 9.01 20.07
C LEU A 215 6.72 7.47 20.14
N GLY A 216 7.73 6.96 20.85
CA GLY A 216 7.81 5.53 21.16
C GLY A 216 6.73 5.13 22.18
N GLN A 217 6.30 3.86 22.22
CA GLN A 217 5.45 3.41 23.32
C GLN A 217 6.21 3.54 24.65
N GLY A 218 5.65 4.28 25.61
CA GLY A 218 6.28 4.58 26.89
C GLY A 218 7.16 5.85 26.90
N GLN A 219 6.96 6.73 25.93
CA GLN A 219 7.50 8.09 25.85
C GLN A 219 6.36 9.12 26.00
#